data_AF-A0A1X7KES2-F1
#
_entry.id   AF-A0A1X7KES2-F1
#
_cell.length_a   1.000
_cell.length_b   1.000
_cell.length_c   1.000
_cell.angle_alpha   90.00
_cell.angle_beta   90.00
_cell.angle_gamma   90.00
#
_symmetry.space_group_name_H-M   'P 1'
#
loop_
_entity.id
_entity.type
_entity.pdbx_description
1 polymer ?
#
loop_
_entity_poly.entity_id
_entity_poly.type
_entity_poly.pdbx_seq_one_letter_code
_entity_poly.pdbx_strand_id
1 'polypeptide(L)'
;MAIGISALAFAVRKQSASLSKPLVLGHAQQLVAAALGYKSLAAYQNAQEEQPDLSPTRHIVLDEPLLLLRASELDVGYTDEAVASLLTAALTHTLPWATVHRTKGAFDDVLRDYLDQSVVNHDDTISQMAMSNGTLGEVYLPFETSLDEIPYDSAREFRIVGHASMRQDPERVYVGHVVNVTASLFLTRYGKVCVGEPECRVTSAKLAWFGDDSSDGDGPTVTLAQALAEELAIDLEDAEILADAEILENESNDGGLVYSFILQAENVAPPELATKLLAKFGTLDIELPANFYDRVHWSPYE
;
A
#
# COMPACT_ATOMS: atom_id res chain seq x y z
N MET A 1 -7.95 31.35 7.95
CA MET A 1 -8.53 31.24 9.31
C MET A 1 -8.13 29.87 9.80
N ALA A 2 -7.46 29.76 10.94
CA ALA A 2 -6.99 28.45 11.41
C ALA A 2 -8.19 27.52 11.65
N ILE A 3 -8.12 26.30 11.13
CA ILE A 3 -9.15 25.29 11.31
C ILE A 3 -8.69 24.35 12.41
N GLY A 4 -9.11 24.62 13.64
CA GLY A 4 -8.85 23.75 14.78
C GLY A 4 -10.07 22.91 15.18
N ILE A 5 -9.89 22.07 16.20
CA ILE A 5 -10.94 21.17 16.73
C ILE A 5 -12.27 21.88 17.03
N SER A 6 -12.24 23.14 17.46
CA SER A 6 -13.46 23.90 17.77
C SER A 6 -14.30 24.21 16.53
N ALA A 7 -13.67 24.46 15.39
CA ALA A 7 -14.36 24.67 14.12
C ALA A 7 -14.99 23.35 13.62
N LEU A 8 -14.25 22.24 13.72
CA LEU A 8 -14.75 20.90 13.38
C LEU A 8 -15.94 20.49 14.26
N ALA A 9 -15.83 20.66 15.58
CA ALA A 9 -16.90 20.35 16.52
C ALA A 9 -18.15 21.23 16.32
N PHE A 10 -17.95 22.51 15.98
CA PHE A 10 -19.06 23.40 15.61
C PHE A 10 -19.77 22.93 14.34
N ALA A 11 -19.03 22.48 13.33
CA ALA A 11 -19.59 21.92 12.10
C ALA A 11 -20.40 20.65 12.38
N VAL A 12 -19.86 19.71 13.17
CA VAL A 12 -20.57 18.49 13.60
C VAL A 12 -21.87 18.84 14.32
N ARG A 13 -21.82 19.78 15.27
CA ARG A 13 -23.02 20.26 15.97
C ARG A 13 -24.04 20.86 15.00
N LYS A 14 -23.60 21.71 14.07
CA LYS A 14 -24.48 22.36 13.09
C LYS A 14 -25.15 21.33 12.18
N GLN A 15 -24.41 20.32 11.74
CA GLN A 15 -24.94 19.27 10.89
C GLN A 15 -25.86 18.30 11.65
N SER A 16 -25.61 18.10 12.95
CA SER A 16 -26.51 17.31 13.80
C SER A 16 -27.86 17.98 14.06
N ALA A 17 -28.01 19.27 13.72
CA ALA A 17 -29.27 20.01 13.95
C ALA A 17 -30.45 19.47 13.14
N SER A 18 -30.20 18.74 12.05
CA SER A 18 -31.24 18.06 11.27
C SER A 18 -31.65 16.70 11.84
N LEU A 19 -30.99 16.23 12.90
CA LEU A 19 -31.31 14.96 13.55
C LEU A 19 -32.38 15.14 14.64
N SER A 20 -32.99 14.02 15.07
CA SER A 20 -34.07 14.02 16.07
C SER A 20 -33.63 14.53 17.46
N LYS A 21 -32.38 14.29 17.82
CA LYS A 21 -31.70 14.75 19.04
C LYS A 21 -30.37 15.43 18.67
N PRO A 22 -30.36 16.75 18.42
CA PRO A 22 -29.14 17.47 18.07
C PRO A 22 -28.03 17.30 19.12
N LEU A 23 -26.79 17.21 18.67
CA LEU A 23 -25.64 17.05 19.56
C LEU A 23 -25.36 18.37 20.27
N VAL A 24 -25.11 18.28 21.58
CA VAL A 24 -24.53 19.41 22.34
C VAL A 24 -23.07 19.59 21.97
N LEU A 25 -22.57 20.82 22.04
CA LEU A 25 -21.20 21.15 21.61
C LEU A 25 -20.13 20.31 22.32
N GLY A 26 -20.31 20.03 23.62
CA GLY A 26 -19.38 19.19 24.38
C GLY A 26 -19.30 17.76 23.85
N HIS A 27 -20.42 17.17 23.42
CA HIS A 27 -20.42 15.84 22.80
C HIS A 27 -19.75 15.88 21.43
N ALA A 28 -20.05 16.90 20.62
CA ALA A 28 -19.39 17.07 19.32
C ALA A 28 -17.85 17.20 19.47
N GLN A 29 -17.37 17.93 20.47
CA GLN A 29 -15.94 18.04 20.76
C GLN A 29 -15.31 16.70 21.16
N GLN A 30 -16.00 15.90 21.99
CA GLN A 30 -15.51 14.58 22.40
C GLN A 30 -15.48 13.60 21.22
N LEU A 31 -16.51 13.63 20.35
CA LEU A 31 -16.56 12.78 19.17
C LEU A 31 -15.49 13.14 18.16
N VAL A 32 -15.24 14.44 17.91
CA VAL A 32 -14.14 14.86 17.03
C VAL A 32 -12.79 14.44 17.62
N ALA A 33 -12.55 14.63 18.91
CA ALA A 33 -11.31 14.18 19.55
C ALA A 33 -11.10 12.66 19.41
N ALA A 34 -12.16 11.87 19.60
CA ALA A 34 -12.14 10.42 19.43
C ALA A 34 -11.86 10.01 17.98
N ALA A 35 -12.49 10.66 17.00
CA ALA A 35 -12.24 10.38 15.59
C ALA A 35 -10.81 10.74 15.15
N LEU A 36 -10.18 11.70 15.85
CA LEU A 36 -8.76 12.03 15.68
C LEU A 36 -7.82 11.10 16.47
N GLY A 37 -8.33 10.03 17.08
CA GLY A 37 -7.53 9.01 17.77
C GLY A 37 -7.20 9.33 19.23
N TYR A 38 -7.93 10.25 19.87
CA TYR A 38 -7.76 10.63 21.29
C TYR A 38 -8.94 10.18 22.16
N LYS A 39 -8.65 9.53 23.29
CA LYS A 39 -9.68 9.01 24.22
C LYS A 39 -10.59 10.09 24.82
N SER A 40 -10.16 11.36 24.81
CA SER A 40 -10.97 12.48 25.29
C SER A 40 -10.50 13.80 24.71
N LEU A 41 -11.36 14.83 24.79
CA LEU A 41 -10.97 16.21 24.46
C LEU A 41 -9.76 16.70 25.26
N ALA A 42 -9.66 16.31 26.54
CA ALA A 42 -8.52 16.71 27.37
C ALA A 42 -7.22 16.05 26.89
N ALA A 43 -7.28 14.81 26.40
CA ALA A 43 -6.11 14.15 25.80
C ALA A 43 -5.68 14.86 24.51
N TYR A 44 -6.63 15.27 23.66
CA TYR A 44 -6.35 16.06 22.47
C TYR A 44 -5.70 17.42 22.81
N GLN A 45 -6.26 18.15 23.78
CA GLN A 45 -5.76 19.48 24.15
C GLN A 45 -4.38 19.48 24.81
N ASN A 46 -3.97 18.35 25.40
CA ASN A 46 -2.63 18.20 25.99
C ASN A 46 -1.64 17.51 25.03
N ALA A 47 -2.08 17.11 23.84
CA ALA A 47 -1.23 16.51 22.83
C ALA A 47 -0.24 17.55 22.28
N GLN A 48 1.00 17.14 22.09
CA GLN A 48 2.03 17.99 21.45
C GLN A 48 2.12 17.72 19.95
N GLU A 49 1.51 16.62 19.49
CA GLU A 49 1.54 16.12 18.13
C GLU A 49 0.52 16.81 17.19
N GLU A 50 -0.48 17.48 17.76
CA GLU A 50 -1.55 18.14 17.00
C GLU A 50 -1.21 19.59 16.72
N GLN A 51 -1.16 19.92 15.43
CA GLN A 51 -1.06 21.31 15.02
C GLN A 51 -2.36 22.07 15.37
N PRO A 52 -2.27 23.29 15.92
CA PRO A 52 -3.45 24.11 16.21
C PRO A 52 -4.28 24.45 14.96
N ASP A 53 -3.63 24.45 13.79
CA ASP A 53 -4.24 24.69 12.49
C ASP A 53 -4.12 23.44 11.62
N LEU A 54 -5.25 22.79 11.35
CA LEU A 54 -5.35 21.61 10.50
C LEU A 54 -5.61 21.96 9.02
N SER A 55 -5.57 23.24 8.65
CA SER A 55 -5.71 23.68 7.26
C SER A 55 -4.79 22.98 6.24
N PRO A 56 -3.50 22.64 6.54
CA PRO A 56 -2.63 21.97 5.56
C PRO A 56 -2.94 20.46 5.39
N THR A 57 -3.89 19.92 6.14
CA THR A 57 -4.31 18.51 6.02
C THR A 57 -4.97 18.24 4.66
N ARG A 58 -4.55 17.16 4.00
CA ARG A 58 -5.16 16.65 2.76
C ARG A 58 -5.84 15.31 2.95
N HIS A 59 -5.44 14.52 3.94
CA HIS A 59 -6.08 13.26 4.26
C HIS A 59 -6.32 13.14 5.75
N ILE A 60 -7.50 12.65 6.13
CA ILE A 60 -7.88 12.37 7.52
C ILE A 60 -8.25 10.90 7.61
N VAL A 61 -7.52 10.11 8.39
CA VAL A 61 -7.81 8.68 8.60
C VAL A 61 -8.53 8.48 9.92
N LEU A 62 -9.86 8.39 9.91
CA LEU A 62 -10.64 8.32 11.14
C LEU A 62 -10.27 7.10 12.00
N ASP A 63 -10.11 7.32 13.30
CA ASP A 63 -10.16 6.25 14.29
C ASP A 63 -11.64 5.93 14.58
N GLU A 64 -12.28 5.27 13.61
CA GLU A 64 -13.69 4.88 13.69
C GLU A 64 -13.98 4.01 14.93
N PRO A 65 -13.15 3.01 15.30
CA PRO A 65 -13.37 2.25 16.54
C PRO A 65 -13.44 3.14 17.79
N LEU A 66 -12.53 4.11 17.93
CA LEU A 66 -12.52 5.01 19.08
C LEU A 66 -13.69 6.00 19.04
N LEU A 67 -14.06 6.48 17.85
CA LEU A 67 -15.25 7.31 17.65
C LEU A 67 -16.52 6.61 18.12
N LEU A 68 -16.75 5.37 17.69
CA LEU A 68 -17.95 4.60 18.02
C LEU A 68 -17.99 4.23 19.50
N LEU A 69 -16.84 3.84 20.07
CA LEU A 69 -16.72 3.63 21.51
C LEU A 69 -17.14 4.89 22.25
N ARG A 70 -16.63 6.06 21.86
CA ARG A 70 -16.96 7.32 22.52
C ARG A 70 -18.42 7.74 22.32
N ALA A 71 -19.01 7.43 21.18
CA ALA A 71 -20.43 7.67 20.93
C ALA A 71 -21.33 6.81 21.83
N SER A 72 -20.94 5.56 22.07
CA SER A 72 -21.65 4.67 23.01
C SER A 72 -21.57 5.17 24.45
N GLU A 73 -20.39 5.60 24.90
CA GLU A 73 -20.16 6.13 26.26
C GLU A 73 -20.96 7.42 26.54
N LEU A 74 -21.19 8.22 25.51
CA LEU A 74 -21.93 9.48 25.59
C LEU A 74 -23.45 9.33 25.39
N ASP A 75 -23.94 8.10 25.17
CA ASP A 75 -25.35 7.77 24.92
C ASP A 75 -25.99 8.69 23.86
N VAL A 76 -25.31 8.78 22.73
CA VAL A 76 -25.66 9.71 21.63
C VAL A 76 -26.98 9.29 20.98
N GLY A 77 -27.35 8.01 21.05
CA GLY A 77 -28.66 7.49 20.64
C GLY A 77 -28.86 7.35 19.13
N TYR A 78 -27.75 7.24 18.38
CA TYR A 78 -27.75 7.00 16.93
C TYR A 78 -27.00 5.69 16.61
N THR A 79 -27.26 5.15 15.43
CA THR A 79 -26.50 4.00 14.91
C THR A 79 -25.07 4.41 14.60
N ASP A 80 -24.16 3.43 14.65
CA ASP A 80 -22.73 3.63 14.36
C ASP A 80 -22.52 4.29 12.99
N GLU A 81 -23.22 3.80 11.96
CA GLU A 81 -23.16 4.37 10.61
C GLU A 81 -23.64 5.83 10.56
N ALA A 82 -24.67 6.20 11.33
CA ALA A 82 -25.15 7.58 11.36
C ALA A 82 -24.13 8.51 12.03
N VAL A 83 -23.41 8.05 13.06
CA VAL A 83 -22.34 8.81 13.71
C VAL A 83 -21.15 8.98 12.77
N ALA A 84 -20.69 7.90 12.14
CA ALA A 84 -19.57 7.92 11.19
C ALA A 84 -19.88 8.81 9.97
N SER A 85 -21.07 8.68 9.39
CA SER A 85 -21.55 9.51 8.28
C SER A 85 -21.67 10.99 8.66
N LEU A 86 -22.22 11.29 9.85
CA LEU A 86 -22.32 12.67 10.35
C LEU A 86 -20.94 13.31 10.48
N LEU A 87 -19.98 12.62 11.07
CA LEU A 87 -18.62 13.14 11.23
C LEU A 87 -17.93 13.33 9.87
N THR A 88 -17.99 12.32 9.02
CA THR A 88 -17.39 12.36 7.68
C THR A 88 -17.90 13.57 6.90
N ALA A 89 -19.23 13.78 6.90
CA ALA A 89 -19.83 14.90 6.20
C ALA A 89 -19.45 16.26 6.81
N ALA A 90 -19.33 16.34 8.14
CA ALA A 90 -18.95 17.59 8.81
C ALA A 90 -17.49 17.97 8.56
N LEU A 91 -16.59 16.98 8.59
CA LEU A 91 -15.18 17.15 8.27
C LEU A 91 -15.02 17.55 6.80
N THR A 92 -15.67 16.84 5.88
CA THR A 92 -15.64 17.14 4.43
C THR A 92 -16.17 18.55 4.14
N HIS A 93 -17.24 18.98 4.82
CA HIS A 93 -17.76 20.34 4.65
C HIS A 93 -16.80 21.41 5.19
N THR A 94 -16.07 21.12 6.26
CA THR A 94 -15.16 22.09 6.90
C THR A 94 -13.80 22.15 6.21
N LEU A 95 -13.34 21.02 5.67
CA LEU A 95 -12.09 20.85 4.94
C LEU A 95 -12.42 20.26 3.55
N PRO A 96 -12.96 21.07 2.63
CA PRO A 96 -13.42 20.57 1.32
C PRO A 96 -12.28 20.10 0.42
N TRP A 97 -11.03 20.42 0.77
CA TRP A 97 -9.83 19.98 0.08
C TRP A 97 -9.17 18.75 0.72
N ALA A 98 -9.71 18.26 1.84
CA ALA A 98 -9.21 17.07 2.52
C ALA A 98 -10.14 15.88 2.25
N THR A 99 -9.56 14.72 1.98
CA THR A 99 -10.29 13.47 1.84
C THR A 99 -10.35 12.77 3.20
N VAL A 100 -11.56 12.41 3.62
CA VAL A 100 -11.79 11.68 4.88
C VAL A 100 -11.90 10.19 4.58
N HIS A 101 -11.02 9.41 5.19
CA HIS A 101 -10.95 7.96 5.07
C HIS A 101 -11.46 7.33 6.36
N ARG A 102 -12.33 6.32 6.24
CA ARG A 102 -12.86 5.60 7.40
C ARG A 102 -11.91 4.53 7.93
N THR A 103 -11.05 4.02 7.06
CA THR A 103 -10.09 2.96 7.37
C THR A 103 -8.71 3.31 6.86
N LYS A 104 -7.69 2.68 7.44
CA LYS A 104 -6.31 2.76 6.94
C LYS A 104 -6.19 2.19 5.51
N GLY A 105 -6.85 1.07 5.23
CA GLY A 105 -6.82 0.45 3.89
C GLY A 105 -7.29 1.41 2.79
N ALA A 106 -8.39 2.15 3.03
CA ALA A 106 -8.87 3.14 2.06
C ALA A 106 -7.87 4.29 1.82
N PHE A 107 -7.08 4.65 2.83
CA PHE A 107 -6.01 5.63 2.68
C PHE A 107 -4.82 5.05 1.89
N ASP A 108 -4.43 3.81 2.19
CA ASP A 108 -3.35 3.10 1.50
C ASP A 108 -3.68 2.93 0.00
N ASP A 109 -4.93 2.58 -0.34
CA ASP A 109 -5.40 2.48 -1.72
C ASP A 109 -5.26 3.82 -2.47
N VAL A 110 -5.64 4.94 -1.83
CA VAL A 110 -5.52 6.27 -2.43
C VAL A 110 -4.05 6.68 -2.62
N LEU A 111 -3.15 6.29 -1.72
CA LEU A 111 -1.72 6.53 -1.90
C LEU A 111 -1.14 5.71 -3.05
N ARG A 112 -1.56 4.44 -3.20
CA ARG A 112 -1.16 3.58 -4.32
C ARG A 112 -1.64 4.15 -5.65
N ASP A 113 -2.91 4.52 -5.75
CA ASP A 113 -3.47 5.18 -6.94
C ASP A 113 -2.71 6.47 -7.29
N TYR A 114 -2.39 7.29 -6.28
CA TYR A 114 -1.62 8.52 -6.47
C TYR A 114 -0.20 8.23 -6.97
N LEU A 115 0.46 7.21 -6.42
CA LEU A 115 1.79 6.78 -6.85
C LEU A 115 1.79 6.29 -8.29
N ASP A 116 0.86 5.40 -8.63
CA ASP A 116 0.72 4.83 -9.98
C ASP A 116 0.49 5.94 -11.00
N GLN A 117 -0.45 6.85 -10.72
CA GLN A 117 -0.72 7.99 -11.60
C GLN A 117 0.48 8.92 -11.69
N SER A 118 1.19 9.19 -10.61
CA SER A 118 2.37 10.05 -10.61
C SER A 118 3.51 9.45 -11.43
N VAL A 119 3.73 8.14 -11.31
CA VAL A 119 4.78 7.42 -12.03
C VAL A 119 4.46 7.29 -13.51
N VAL A 120 3.26 6.84 -13.86
CA VAL A 120 2.84 6.62 -15.26
C VAL A 120 2.81 7.93 -16.05
N ASN A 121 2.43 9.02 -15.40
CA ASN A 121 2.37 10.34 -16.05
C ASN A 121 3.69 11.12 -15.98
N HIS A 122 4.77 10.54 -15.44
CA HIS A 122 6.07 11.20 -15.39
C HIS A 122 6.74 11.19 -16.77
N ASP A 123 7.31 12.33 -17.18
CA ASP A 123 7.91 12.51 -18.51
C ASP A 123 8.95 11.43 -18.86
N ASP A 124 9.80 11.07 -17.90
CA ASP A 124 10.80 10.00 -18.10
C ASP A 124 10.13 8.64 -18.32
N THR A 125 9.14 8.29 -17.50
CA THR A 125 8.40 7.03 -17.63
C THR A 125 7.67 6.97 -18.96
N ILE A 126 6.96 8.04 -19.35
CA ILE A 126 6.28 8.16 -20.64
C ILE A 126 7.27 7.95 -21.79
N SER A 127 8.45 8.58 -21.70
CA SER A 127 9.49 8.45 -22.72
C SER A 127 10.01 7.02 -22.84
N GLN A 128 10.28 6.35 -21.72
CA GLN A 128 10.70 4.94 -21.72
C GLN A 128 9.60 4.00 -22.24
N MET A 129 8.35 4.24 -21.82
CA MET A 129 7.18 3.48 -22.31
C MET A 129 7.02 3.63 -23.82
N ALA A 130 7.18 4.84 -24.36
CA ALA A 130 7.12 5.09 -25.79
C ALA A 130 8.22 4.35 -26.58
N MET A 131 9.41 4.20 -25.99
CA MET A 131 10.52 3.46 -26.61
C MET A 131 10.27 1.95 -26.67
N SER A 132 9.46 1.39 -25.76
CA SER A 132 9.13 -0.04 -25.75
C SER A 132 8.31 -0.50 -26.97
N ASN A 133 7.70 0.46 -27.70
CA ASN A 133 6.71 0.22 -28.75
C ASN A 133 5.46 -0.55 -28.29
N GLY A 134 5.31 -0.81 -26.99
CA GLY A 134 4.16 -1.48 -26.41
C GLY A 134 3.09 -0.51 -25.89
N THR A 135 2.03 -1.09 -25.33
CA THR A 135 1.00 -0.35 -24.57
C THR A 135 1.18 -0.62 -23.08
N LEU A 136 0.76 0.31 -22.22
CA LEU A 136 0.87 0.12 -20.77
C LEU A 136 0.12 -1.16 -20.34
N GLY A 137 0.83 -2.03 -19.63
CA GLY A 137 0.28 -3.20 -18.97
C GLY A 137 -0.05 -2.90 -17.52
N GLU A 138 0.48 -3.73 -16.63
CA GLU A 138 0.38 -3.59 -15.18
C GLU A 138 1.51 -2.72 -14.62
N VAL A 139 1.16 -1.91 -13.61
CA VAL A 139 2.11 -1.11 -12.83
C VAL A 139 2.21 -1.75 -11.46
N TYR A 140 3.42 -2.12 -11.08
CA TYR A 140 3.69 -2.72 -9.78
C TYR A 140 4.65 -1.83 -9.00
N LEU A 141 4.11 -1.10 -8.02
CA LEU A 141 4.85 -0.25 -7.10
C LEU A 141 4.58 -0.74 -5.67
N PRO A 142 5.40 -1.65 -5.12
CA PRO A 142 5.19 -2.16 -3.78
C PRO A 142 5.37 -1.03 -2.78
N PHE A 143 4.27 -0.64 -2.13
CA PHE A 143 4.28 0.40 -1.12
C PHE A 143 3.35 0.03 0.04
N GLU A 144 3.94 0.04 1.23
CA GLU A 144 3.25 -0.07 2.50
C GLU A 144 3.79 1.00 3.45
N THR A 145 2.89 1.62 4.21
CA THR A 145 3.26 2.54 5.28
C THR A 145 2.33 2.35 6.46
N SER A 146 2.82 2.59 7.66
CA SER A 146 1.97 2.85 8.82
C SER A 146 1.83 4.37 9.03
N LEU A 147 0.73 4.81 9.66
CA LEU A 147 0.62 6.22 10.01
C LEU A 147 1.76 6.62 10.96
N ASP A 148 2.09 5.77 11.93
CA ASP A 148 3.10 6.03 12.96
C ASP A 148 4.52 6.21 12.41
N GLU A 149 4.79 5.72 11.21
CA GLU A 149 6.06 5.93 10.52
C GLU A 149 6.18 7.32 9.89
N ILE A 150 5.07 8.01 9.64
CA ILE A 150 5.09 9.35 9.04
C ILE A 150 5.34 10.38 10.15
N PRO A 151 6.40 11.19 10.06
CA PRO A 151 6.74 12.12 11.11
C PRO A 151 5.84 13.35 11.11
N TYR A 152 5.79 14.01 12.27
CA TYR A 152 5.12 15.28 12.45
C TYR A 152 5.97 16.43 11.91
N ASP A 153 5.36 17.39 11.24
CA ASP A 153 5.95 18.66 10.76
C ASP A 153 7.24 18.54 9.93
N SER A 154 7.55 17.35 9.44
CA SER A 154 8.67 17.06 8.56
C SER A 154 8.25 16.01 7.54
N ALA A 155 8.83 16.08 6.35
CA ALA A 155 8.59 15.09 5.33
C ALA A 155 9.53 13.89 5.54
N ARG A 156 8.98 12.68 5.57
CA ARG A 156 9.77 11.45 5.46
C ARG A 156 9.71 10.94 4.03
N GLU A 157 10.88 10.55 3.53
CA GLU A 157 11.03 9.88 2.25
C GLU A 157 10.77 8.38 2.41
N PHE A 158 9.89 7.85 1.58
CA PHE A 158 9.64 6.43 1.40
C PHE A 158 10.11 6.06 -0.01
N ARG A 159 11.23 5.33 -0.08
CA ARG A 159 11.79 4.88 -1.35
C ARG A 159 10.99 3.68 -1.84
N ILE A 160 10.56 3.77 -3.09
CA ILE A 160 9.74 2.78 -3.78
C ILE A 160 10.51 2.34 -5.03
N VAL A 161 10.71 1.03 -5.15
CA VAL A 161 11.31 0.40 -6.32
C VAL A 161 10.28 -0.55 -6.88
N GLY A 162 9.94 -0.37 -8.15
CA GLY A 162 8.95 -1.18 -8.82
C GLY A 162 9.11 -1.09 -10.33
N HIS A 163 8.07 -1.47 -11.07
CA HIS A 163 8.15 -1.51 -12.52
C HIS A 163 6.79 -1.26 -13.17
N ALA A 164 6.83 -0.78 -14.41
CA ALA A 164 5.69 -0.73 -15.31
C ALA A 164 5.92 -1.72 -16.45
N SER A 165 5.04 -2.72 -16.57
CA SER A 165 5.06 -3.68 -17.67
C SER A 165 4.41 -3.08 -18.91
N MET A 166 4.86 -3.53 -20.08
CA MET A 166 4.38 -3.11 -21.39
C MET A 166 3.86 -4.34 -22.13
N ARG A 167 2.62 -4.26 -22.62
CA ARG A 167 2.05 -5.27 -23.50
C ARG A 167 2.64 -5.09 -24.89
N GLN A 168 3.27 -6.16 -25.38
CA GLN A 168 3.87 -6.18 -26.70
C GLN A 168 2.80 -5.97 -27.78
N ASP A 169 3.12 -5.11 -28.75
CA ASP A 169 2.40 -5.04 -30.02
C ASP A 169 3.04 -6.05 -30.99
N PRO A 170 2.34 -7.13 -31.39
CA PRO A 170 2.90 -8.16 -32.27
C PRO A 170 3.18 -7.66 -33.69
N GLU A 171 2.66 -6.49 -34.08
CA GLU A 171 2.96 -5.86 -35.37
C GLU A 171 4.23 -4.98 -35.33
N ARG A 172 4.83 -4.77 -34.16
CA ARG A 172 6.01 -3.92 -33.97
C ARG A 172 7.24 -4.70 -33.54
N VAL A 173 8.41 -4.10 -33.80
CA VAL A 173 9.70 -4.63 -33.35
C VAL A 173 9.72 -4.62 -31.82
N TYR A 174 10.05 -5.77 -31.24
CA TYR A 174 10.25 -5.92 -29.80
C TYR A 174 11.50 -5.17 -29.35
N VAL A 175 11.35 -4.33 -28.32
CA VAL A 175 12.42 -3.47 -27.80
C VAL A 175 12.69 -3.73 -26.31
N GLY A 176 11.69 -4.19 -25.58
CA GLY A 176 11.69 -4.42 -24.14
C GLY A 176 10.25 -4.32 -23.64
N HIS A 177 9.94 -4.96 -22.51
CA HIS A 177 8.57 -5.01 -21.98
C HIS A 177 8.46 -4.56 -20.52
N VAL A 178 9.55 -4.10 -19.90
CA VAL A 178 9.56 -3.66 -18.50
C VAL A 178 10.29 -2.33 -18.38
N VAL A 179 9.64 -1.34 -17.77
CA VAL A 179 10.26 -0.09 -17.36
C VAL A 179 10.49 -0.15 -15.85
N ASN A 180 11.74 -0.26 -15.43
CA ASN A 180 12.12 -0.20 -14.02
C ASN A 180 11.99 1.23 -13.51
N VAL A 181 11.26 1.41 -12.42
CA VAL A 181 10.98 2.72 -11.82
C VAL A 181 11.49 2.75 -10.38
N THR A 182 12.21 3.82 -10.06
CA THR A 182 12.50 4.22 -8.68
C THR A 182 11.82 5.55 -8.40
N ALA A 183 10.93 5.56 -7.42
CA ALA A 183 10.22 6.74 -6.97
C ALA A 183 10.41 6.93 -5.45
N SER A 184 10.21 8.16 -5.00
CA SER A 184 10.25 8.54 -3.60
C SER A 184 8.96 9.26 -3.26
N LEU A 185 8.22 8.73 -2.28
CA LEU A 185 7.04 9.37 -1.72
C LEU A 185 7.41 10.16 -0.47
N PHE A 186 7.00 11.41 -0.40
CA PHE A 186 7.18 12.25 0.77
C PHE A 186 5.84 12.45 1.47
N LEU A 187 5.77 12.02 2.73
CA LEU A 187 4.59 12.18 3.56
C LEU A 187 4.93 12.99 4.81
N THR A 188 4.00 13.85 5.22
CA THR A 188 4.09 14.67 6.44
C THR A 188 2.78 14.54 7.22
N ARG A 189 2.84 14.52 8.55
CA ARG A 189 1.66 14.56 9.41
C ARG A 189 1.55 15.87 10.18
N TYR A 190 0.32 16.34 10.35
CA TYR A 190 -0.05 17.53 11.14
C TYR A 190 -0.86 17.18 12.40
N GLY A 191 -1.11 15.89 12.61
CA GLY A 191 -1.85 15.36 13.75
C GLY A 191 -1.78 13.84 13.78
N LYS A 192 -2.47 13.22 14.73
CA LYS A 192 -2.44 11.76 14.91
C LYS A 192 -2.96 11.01 13.68
N VAL A 193 -3.94 11.60 13.00
CA VAL A 193 -4.58 11.02 11.82
C VAL A 193 -4.67 11.99 10.64
N CYS A 194 -4.09 13.17 10.78
CA CYS A 194 -4.12 14.24 9.80
C CYS A 194 -2.82 14.19 8.99
N VAL A 195 -2.91 13.76 7.73
CA VAL A 195 -1.79 13.67 6.80
C VAL A 195 -1.85 14.83 5.80
N GLY A 196 -0.70 15.39 5.49
CA GLY A 196 -0.52 16.44 4.51
C GLY A 196 -0.62 15.97 3.07
N GLU A 197 -0.25 16.86 2.15
CA GLU A 197 -0.19 16.55 0.73
C GLU A 197 0.94 15.55 0.45
N PRO A 198 0.66 14.41 -0.19
CA PRO A 198 1.71 13.52 -0.66
C PRO A 198 2.48 14.20 -1.80
N GLU A 199 3.80 14.12 -1.79
CA GLU A 199 4.63 14.48 -2.94
C GLU A 199 5.33 13.23 -3.48
N CYS A 200 5.13 12.91 -4.76
CA CYS A 200 5.88 11.86 -5.43
C CYS A 200 7.01 12.46 -6.27
N ARG A 201 8.22 11.90 -6.17
CA ARG A 201 9.35 12.23 -7.04
C ARG A 201 9.88 10.97 -7.70
N VAL A 202 9.81 10.91 -9.02
CA VAL A 202 10.45 9.84 -9.79
C VAL A 202 11.94 10.17 -9.92
N THR A 203 12.80 9.26 -9.45
CA THR A 203 14.25 9.45 -9.47
C THR A 203 14.88 8.77 -10.68
N SER A 204 14.31 7.66 -11.13
CA SER A 204 14.78 6.92 -12.30
C SER A 204 13.63 6.17 -12.94
N ALA A 205 13.54 6.22 -14.26
CA ALA A 205 12.75 5.32 -15.08
C ALA A 205 13.63 4.82 -16.22
N LYS A 206 13.78 3.50 -16.37
CA LYS A 206 14.63 2.90 -17.41
C LYS A 206 13.93 1.70 -18.02
N LEU A 207 13.77 1.71 -19.34
CA LEU A 207 13.37 0.53 -20.09
C LEU A 207 14.48 -0.53 -19.98
N ALA A 208 14.11 -1.75 -19.60
CA ALA A 208 14.96 -2.92 -19.74
C ALA A 208 15.00 -3.28 -21.23
N TRP A 209 16.02 -2.79 -21.93
CA TRP A 209 16.21 -3.04 -23.35
C TRP A 209 16.56 -4.50 -23.61
N PHE A 210 16.08 -5.04 -24.73
CA PHE A 210 16.49 -6.36 -25.19
C PHE A 210 18.02 -6.42 -25.40
N GLY A 211 18.69 -7.24 -24.58
CA GLY A 211 20.14 -7.44 -24.61
C GLY A 211 20.97 -6.50 -23.72
N ASP A 212 20.33 -5.68 -22.88
CA ASP A 212 21.03 -4.86 -21.89
C ASP A 212 21.06 -5.56 -20.51
N ASP A 213 22.07 -6.40 -20.32
CA ASP A 213 22.40 -7.04 -19.02
C ASP A 213 23.08 -6.06 -18.03
N SER A 214 23.05 -4.74 -18.27
CA SER A 214 23.74 -3.75 -17.44
C SER A 214 22.81 -3.00 -16.48
N SER A 215 22.17 -3.72 -15.56
CA SER A 215 21.65 -3.13 -14.33
C SER A 215 22.67 -3.25 -13.20
N ASP A 216 23.54 -2.25 -13.08
CA ASP A 216 24.17 -1.94 -11.80
C ASP A 216 23.06 -1.57 -10.79
N GLY A 217 22.59 -2.57 -10.02
CA GLY A 217 21.84 -2.38 -8.78
C GLY A 217 20.46 -3.06 -8.71
N ASP A 218 20.44 -4.27 -8.15
CA ASP A 218 19.36 -4.83 -7.31
C ASP A 218 17.95 -4.96 -7.94
N GLY A 219 17.89 -5.43 -9.20
CA GLY A 219 16.69 -6.08 -9.74
C GLY A 219 16.74 -7.59 -9.53
N PRO A 220 15.65 -8.34 -9.76
CA PRO A 220 15.68 -9.80 -9.70
C PRO A 220 16.74 -10.36 -10.68
N THR A 221 17.85 -10.83 -10.13
CA THR A 221 19.07 -11.20 -10.88
C THR A 221 19.08 -12.65 -11.34
N VAL A 222 18.18 -13.49 -10.83
CA VAL A 222 18.26 -14.95 -10.98
C VAL A 222 16.98 -15.54 -11.54
N THR A 223 17.10 -16.59 -12.35
CA THR A 223 15.95 -17.33 -12.88
C THR A 223 15.22 -18.10 -11.78
N LEU A 224 13.97 -18.51 -12.01
CA LEU A 224 13.22 -19.35 -11.06
C LEU A 224 14.02 -20.61 -10.67
N ALA A 225 14.62 -21.28 -11.66
CA ALA A 225 15.48 -22.44 -11.44
C ALA A 225 16.71 -22.12 -10.57
N GLN A 226 17.34 -20.96 -10.75
CA GLN A 226 18.48 -20.55 -9.92
C GLN A 226 18.06 -20.23 -8.48
N ALA A 227 16.92 -19.57 -8.29
CA ALA A 227 16.38 -19.33 -6.95
C ALA A 227 15.97 -20.64 -6.25
N LEU A 228 15.36 -21.57 -6.97
CA LEU A 228 15.05 -22.92 -6.46
C LEU A 228 16.33 -23.69 -6.12
N ALA A 229 17.38 -23.60 -6.94
CA ALA A 229 18.67 -24.23 -6.66
C ALA A 229 19.31 -23.69 -5.39
N GLU A 230 19.28 -22.36 -5.18
CA GLU A 230 19.81 -21.71 -3.97
C GLU A 230 18.98 -22.08 -2.73
N GLU A 231 17.66 -21.93 -2.80
CA GLU A 231 16.75 -22.15 -1.66
C GLU A 231 16.68 -23.62 -1.25
N LEU A 232 16.52 -24.51 -2.24
CA LEU A 232 16.45 -25.94 -2.00
C LEU A 232 17.84 -26.56 -1.84
N ALA A 233 18.92 -25.80 -2.07
CA ALA A 233 20.31 -26.25 -2.08
C ALA A 233 20.47 -27.59 -2.85
N ILE A 234 20.00 -27.57 -4.09
CA ILE A 234 20.09 -28.64 -5.10
C ILE A 234 20.90 -28.12 -6.30
N ASP A 235 21.27 -29.03 -7.20
CA ASP A 235 21.91 -28.68 -8.46
C ASP A 235 20.93 -27.97 -9.41
N LEU A 236 21.49 -27.08 -10.25
CA LEU A 236 20.72 -26.28 -11.19
C LEU A 236 19.91 -27.13 -12.17
N GLU A 237 20.48 -28.26 -12.62
CA GLU A 237 19.80 -29.20 -13.54
C GLU A 237 18.54 -29.82 -12.88
N ASP A 238 18.62 -30.18 -11.60
CA ASP A 238 17.46 -30.66 -10.83
C ASP A 238 16.46 -29.51 -10.54
N ALA A 239 16.94 -28.28 -10.37
CA ALA A 239 16.09 -27.12 -10.12
C ALA A 239 15.38 -26.60 -11.39
N GLU A 240 15.98 -26.76 -12.56
CA GLU A 240 15.34 -26.49 -13.86
C GLU A 240 14.13 -27.41 -14.08
N ILE A 241 14.22 -28.67 -13.65
CA ILE A 241 13.08 -29.59 -13.68
C ILE A 241 11.98 -29.12 -12.73
N LEU A 242 12.32 -28.60 -11.54
CA LEU A 242 11.34 -28.09 -10.59
C LEU A 242 10.76 -26.71 -10.96
N ALA A 243 11.36 -26.00 -11.92
CA ALA A 243 10.83 -24.71 -12.38
C ALA A 243 9.45 -24.86 -13.06
N ASP A 244 9.16 -26.04 -13.61
CA ASP A 244 7.85 -26.40 -14.18
C ASP A 244 6.82 -26.85 -13.12
N ALA A 245 7.20 -26.92 -11.84
CA ALA A 245 6.32 -27.33 -10.76
C ALA A 245 5.38 -26.21 -10.31
N GLU A 246 4.16 -26.59 -9.92
CA GLU A 246 3.16 -25.64 -9.45
C GLU A 246 3.58 -25.08 -8.07
N ILE A 247 3.58 -23.76 -7.94
CA ILE A 247 3.87 -23.04 -6.71
C ILE A 247 2.58 -22.35 -6.25
N LEU A 248 2.02 -22.81 -5.13
CA LEU A 248 0.79 -22.28 -4.57
C LEU A 248 1.07 -21.29 -3.45
N GLU A 249 0.28 -20.22 -3.37
CA GLU A 249 0.33 -19.28 -2.25
C GLU A 249 -0.25 -19.92 -0.99
N ASN A 250 0.51 -19.86 0.11
CA ASN A 250 0.00 -20.18 1.43
C ASN A 250 -0.50 -18.88 2.07
N GLU A 251 -1.72 -18.49 1.71
CA GLU A 251 -2.35 -17.24 2.12
C GLU A 251 -3.34 -17.39 3.29
N SER A 252 -3.69 -16.26 3.92
CA SER A 252 -4.78 -16.20 4.90
C SER A 252 -6.12 -16.54 4.24
N ASN A 253 -7.06 -17.10 5.00
CA ASN A 253 -8.42 -17.44 4.50
C ASN A 253 -9.20 -16.25 3.90
N ASP A 254 -8.72 -15.03 4.14
CA ASP A 254 -9.32 -13.78 3.65
C ASP A 254 -8.57 -13.23 2.40
N GLY A 255 -7.61 -13.97 1.84
CA GLY A 255 -6.95 -13.67 0.55
C GLY A 255 -6.02 -12.45 0.54
N GLY A 256 -5.49 -12.06 1.70
CA GLY A 256 -4.80 -10.75 1.86
C GLY A 256 -3.36 -10.81 2.35
N LEU A 257 -2.87 -11.95 2.82
CA LEU A 257 -1.51 -12.11 3.36
C LEU A 257 -0.95 -13.47 2.96
N VAL A 258 0.13 -13.47 2.16
CA VAL A 258 0.90 -14.67 1.82
C VAL A 258 1.94 -14.91 2.91
N TYR A 259 1.86 -16.02 3.61
CA TYR A 259 2.82 -16.40 4.66
C TYR A 259 4.04 -17.12 4.11
N SER A 260 3.84 -17.90 3.04
CA SER A 260 4.85 -18.69 2.36
C SER A 260 4.30 -19.15 1.00
N PHE A 261 5.14 -19.79 0.21
CA PHE A 261 4.71 -20.48 -1.01
C PHE A 261 4.96 -21.99 -0.86
N ILE A 262 4.15 -22.81 -1.50
CA ILE A 262 4.28 -24.27 -1.47
C ILE A 262 4.58 -24.76 -2.89
N LEU A 263 5.81 -25.24 -3.10
CA LEU A 263 6.25 -25.91 -4.31
C LEU A 263 5.79 -27.36 -4.32
N GLN A 264 4.98 -27.76 -5.29
CA GLN A 264 4.46 -29.11 -5.44
C GLN A 264 5.30 -29.94 -6.41
N ALA A 265 6.32 -30.62 -5.89
CA ALA A 265 7.27 -31.38 -6.71
C ALA A 265 6.75 -32.76 -7.16
N GLU A 266 5.59 -33.23 -6.68
CA GLU A 266 5.11 -34.60 -6.87
C GLU A 266 4.89 -34.99 -8.34
N ASN A 267 4.40 -34.06 -9.15
CA ASN A 267 4.06 -34.35 -10.55
C ASN A 267 5.22 -34.11 -11.54
N VAL A 268 6.29 -33.45 -11.09
CA VAL A 268 7.36 -32.95 -11.97
C VAL A 268 8.72 -33.58 -11.66
N ALA A 269 8.98 -33.95 -10.40
CA ALA A 269 10.25 -34.53 -10.00
C ALA A 269 10.42 -35.99 -10.49
N PRO A 270 11.47 -36.32 -11.25
CA PRO A 270 11.81 -37.70 -11.59
C PRO A 270 12.18 -38.51 -10.34
N PRO A 271 12.13 -39.86 -10.37
CA PRO A 271 12.27 -40.72 -9.19
C PRO A 271 13.57 -40.48 -8.39
N GLU A 272 14.66 -40.11 -9.07
CA GLU A 272 15.95 -39.80 -8.44
C GLU A 272 15.91 -38.47 -7.68
N LEU A 273 15.31 -37.43 -8.27
CA LEU A 273 15.12 -36.13 -7.63
C LEU A 273 14.09 -36.21 -6.50
N ALA A 274 12.97 -36.90 -6.69
CA ALA A 274 11.98 -37.13 -5.65
C ALA A 274 12.58 -37.82 -4.42
N THR A 275 13.50 -38.77 -4.63
CA THR A 275 14.23 -39.43 -3.53
C THR A 275 15.17 -38.45 -2.81
N LYS A 276 15.86 -37.57 -3.54
CA LYS A 276 16.70 -36.51 -2.95
C LYS A 276 15.87 -35.53 -2.12
N LEU A 277 14.73 -35.07 -2.64
CA LEU A 277 13.83 -34.13 -1.96
C LEU A 277 13.18 -34.76 -0.72
N LEU A 278 12.68 -35.99 -0.82
CA LEU A 278 12.13 -36.74 0.32
C LEU A 278 13.18 -36.99 1.40
N ALA A 279 14.43 -37.26 1.04
CA ALA A 279 15.51 -37.45 2.01
C ALA A 279 15.87 -36.14 2.75
N LYS A 280 15.65 -34.98 2.13
CA LYS A 280 16.04 -33.67 2.67
C LYS A 280 14.91 -32.96 3.43
N PHE A 281 13.69 -32.97 2.87
CA PHE A 281 12.54 -32.24 3.39
C PHE A 281 11.45 -33.16 3.98
N GLY A 282 11.53 -34.47 3.73
CA GLY A 282 10.54 -35.44 4.23
C GLY A 282 9.19 -35.43 3.51
N THR A 283 9.02 -34.52 2.54
CA THR A 283 7.80 -34.32 1.73
C THR A 283 8.18 -33.81 0.34
N LEU A 284 7.25 -33.91 -0.62
CA LEU A 284 7.37 -33.31 -1.96
C LEU A 284 6.61 -31.98 -2.08
N ASP A 285 5.87 -31.59 -1.05
CA ASP A 285 5.29 -30.25 -0.89
C ASP A 285 6.25 -29.39 -0.07
N ILE A 286 7.07 -28.58 -0.74
CA ILE A 286 8.17 -27.86 -0.10
C ILE A 286 7.78 -26.41 0.14
N GLU A 287 7.92 -25.96 1.38
CA GLU A 287 7.64 -24.59 1.77
C GLU A 287 8.82 -23.67 1.38
N LEU A 288 8.50 -22.62 0.63
CA LEU A 288 9.39 -21.54 0.22
C LEU A 288 9.03 -20.26 1.01
N PRO A 289 10.00 -19.40 1.34
CA PRO A 289 9.75 -18.22 2.15
C PRO A 289 8.92 -17.16 1.40
N ALA A 290 8.22 -16.29 2.14
CA ALA A 290 7.36 -15.25 1.55
C ALA A 290 8.10 -14.24 0.65
N ASN A 291 9.41 -14.09 0.84
CA ASN A 291 10.28 -13.24 0.02
C ASN A 291 10.97 -14.00 -1.13
N PHE A 292 10.53 -15.22 -1.44
CA PHE A 292 11.16 -16.07 -2.47
C PHE A 292 11.19 -15.37 -3.84
N TYR A 293 10.11 -14.69 -4.22
CA TYR A 293 10.03 -14.01 -5.51
C TYR A 293 10.77 -12.67 -5.58
N ASP A 294 11.22 -12.11 -4.45
CA ASP A 294 11.89 -10.80 -4.41
C ASP A 294 13.15 -10.74 -5.29
N ARG A 295 13.79 -11.90 -5.52
CA ARG A 295 15.03 -12.03 -6.31
C ARG A 295 14.83 -12.78 -7.63
N VAL A 296 13.64 -13.33 -7.89
CA VAL A 296 13.34 -14.17 -9.07
C VAL A 296 12.89 -13.29 -10.22
N HIS A 297 13.54 -13.44 -11.38
CA HIS A 297 13.08 -12.82 -12.61
C HIS A 297 11.83 -13.58 -13.08
N TRP A 298 10.65 -13.10 -12.70
CA TRP A 298 9.37 -13.71 -13.08
C TRP A 298 8.78 -12.99 -14.30
N SER A 299 8.55 -13.75 -15.38
CA SER A 299 7.76 -13.34 -16.54
C SER A 299 6.62 -14.35 -16.70
N PRO A 300 5.34 -13.94 -16.66
CA PRO A 300 4.21 -14.85 -16.87
C PRO A 300 4.08 -15.39 -18.31
N TYR A 301 5.09 -15.18 -19.17
CA TYR A 301 5.05 -15.46 -20.59
C TYR A 301 6.32 -16.13 -21.15
N GLU A 302 7.10 -16.84 -20.32
CA GLU A 302 7.94 -17.94 -20.83
C GLU A 302 7.12 -19.24 -20.95
#